data_AF-A0A920J6Z4-F1
#
_entry.id   AF-A0A920J6Z4-F1
#
_cell.length_a   1.000
_cell.length_b   1.000
_cell.length_c   1.000
_cell.angle_alpha   90.00
_cell.angle_beta   90.00
_cell.angle_gamma   90.00
#
_symmetry.space_group_name_H-M   'P 1'
#
loop_
_entity.id
_entity.type
_entity.pdbx_description
1 polymer ?
#
loop_
_entity_poly.entity_id
_entity_poly.type
_entity_poly.pdbx_seq_one_letter_code
_entity_poly.pdbx_strand_id
1 'polypeptide(L)' 'MENGSAYEIRGSGIYFDTSKFDGYGALVNRSVEELRDSAKARIATDEEKDDPLDFALWKTAKPGEPIWG' A
#
# COMPACT_ATOMS: atom_id res chain seq x y z
N MET A 1 -13.51 -7.92 -2.29
CA MET A 1 -13.13 -6.49 -2.15
C MET A 1 -14.38 -5.68 -2.43
N GLU A 2 -15.05 -5.19 -1.38
CA GLU A 2 -16.44 -4.67 -1.51
C GLU A 2 -16.52 -3.20 -1.95
N ASN A 3 -15.41 -2.44 -1.89
CA ASN A 3 -15.40 -1.00 -2.19
C ASN A 3 -14.42 -0.59 -3.31
N GLY A 4 -13.68 -1.54 -3.89
CA GLY A 4 -12.68 -1.25 -4.94
C GLY A 4 -11.47 -0.42 -4.46
N SER A 5 -11.27 -0.27 -3.16
CA SER A 5 -10.14 0.45 -2.56
C SER A 5 -8.94 -0.43 -2.23
N ALA A 6 -9.01 -1.71 -2.60
CA ALA A 6 -7.94 -2.65 -2.39
C ALA A 6 -7.70 -3.46 -3.67
N TYR A 7 -6.48 -3.95 -3.82
CA TYR A 7 -6.07 -4.82 -4.92
C TYR A 7 -5.15 -5.93 -4.41
N GLU A 8 -5.09 -7.03 -5.16
CA GLU A 8 -4.23 -8.17 -4.84
C GLU A 8 -2.94 -8.09 -5.66
N ILE A 9 -1.79 -8.19 -4.99
CA ILE A 9 -0.51 -8.49 -5.62
C ILE A 9 -0.26 -9.98 -5.43
N ARG A 10 -0.28 -10.73 -6.53
CA ARG A 10 -0.19 -12.18 -6.52
C ARG A 10 1.07 -12.65 -5.81
N GLY A 11 0.91 -13.45 -4.76
CA GLY A 11 2.02 -13.99 -3.96
C GLY A 11 2.56 -13.04 -2.89
N SER A 12 2.14 -11.78 -2.88
CA SER A 12 2.56 -10.77 -1.89
C SER A 12 1.45 -10.46 -0.88
N GLY A 13 0.21 -10.25 -1.33
CA GLY A 13 -0.94 -10.03 -0.46
C GLY A 13 -1.95 -9.02 -0.99
N ILE A 14 -2.74 -8.45 -0.10
CA ILE A 14 -3.78 -7.45 -0.41
C ILE A 14 -3.29 -6.07 0.04
N TYR A 15 -3.35 -5.11 -0.86
CA TYR A 15 -2.88 -3.74 -0.67
C TYR A 15 -4.03 -2.75 -0.79
N PHE A 16 -3.93 -1.62 -0.09
CA PHE A 16 -4.87 -0.51 -0.18
C PHE A 16 -4.38 0.48 -1.24
N ASP A 17 -5.26 0.82 -2.18
CA ASP A 17 -5.05 1.86 -3.20
C ASP A 17 -5.35 3.24 -2.59
N THR A 18 -4.29 3.95 -2.26
CA THR A 18 -4.35 5.28 -1.64
C THR A 18 -4.99 6.33 -2.55
N SER A 19 -5.02 6.12 -3.87
CA SER A 19 -5.67 7.02 -4.83
C SER A 19 -7.21 7.01 -4.70
N LYS A 20 -7.78 5.99 -4.05
CA LYS A 20 -9.24 5.88 -3.81
C LYS A 20 -9.71 6.62 -2.57
N PHE A 21 -8.82 7.22 -1.79
CA PHE A 21 -9.16 7.94 -0.56
C PHE A 21 -8.96 9.44 -0.71
N ASP A 22 -10.06 10.15 -0.98
CA ASP A 22 -10.07 11.60 -1.02
C ASP A 22 -9.73 12.17 0.37
N GLY A 23 -8.56 12.80 0.48
CA GLY A 23 -8.03 13.35 1.74
C GLY A 23 -6.83 12.61 2.31
N TYR A 24 -6.25 11.66 1.57
CA TYR A 24 -4.97 11.07 1.96
C TYR A 24 -3.91 12.16 2.18
N GLY A 25 -3.30 12.18 3.37
CA GLY A 25 -2.35 13.22 3.80
C GLY A 25 -2.91 14.32 4.71
N ALA A 26 -4.24 14.39 4.91
CA ALA A 26 -4.87 15.41 5.76
C ALA A 26 -4.36 15.40 7.22
N LEU A 27 -4.08 14.22 7.78
CA LEU A 27 -3.59 14.08 9.16
C LEU A 27 -2.23 14.76 9.37
N VAL A 28 -1.39 14.77 8.34
CA VAL A 28 -0.02 15.33 8.39
C VAL A 28 0.09 16.67 7.68
N ASN A 29 -1.04 17.21 7.20
CA ASN A 29 -1.14 18.45 6.43
C ASN A 29 -0.14 18.51 5.26
N ARG A 30 -0.07 17.43 4.49
CA ARG A 30 0.75 17.34 3.26
C ARG A 30 -0.10 16.90 2.09
N SER A 31 0.28 17.36 0.91
CA SER A 31 -0.35 16.92 -0.34
C SER A 31 0.06 15.46 -0.66
N VAL A 32 -0.75 14.80 -1.49
CA VAL A 32 -0.46 13.43 -1.96
C VAL A 32 0.85 13.41 -2.74
N GLU A 33 1.13 14.45 -3.53
CA GLU A 33 2.38 14.60 -4.29
C GLU A 33 3.61 14.69 -3.37
N GLU A 34 3.55 15.51 -2.31
CA GLU A 34 4.64 15.62 -1.34
C GLU A 34 4.91 14.27 -0.64
N LEU A 35 3.84 13.53 -0.32
CA LEU A 35 3.95 12.20 0.26
C LEU A 35 4.57 11.22 -0.72
N ARG A 36 4.12 11.19 -1.98
CA ARG A 36 4.67 10.33 -3.04
C ARG A 36 6.17 10.56 -3.22
N ASP A 37 6.61 11.83 -3.28
CA ASP A 37 8.02 12.14 -3.44
C ASP A 37 8.86 11.69 -2.24
N SER A 38 8.33 11.82 -1.02
CA SER A 38 8.99 11.28 0.18
C SER A 38 9.01 9.74 0.23
N ALA A 39 7.99 9.10 -0.36
CA ALA A 39 7.87 7.65 -0.42
C ALA A 39 8.85 7.05 -1.43
N LYS A 40 9.05 7.68 -2.61
CA LYS A 40 10.03 7.29 -3.65
C LYS A 40 11.43 7.07 -3.09
N ALA A 41 11.87 7.88 -2.13
CA ALA A 41 13.18 7.72 -1.49
C ALA A 41 13.32 6.44 -0.63
N ARG A 42 12.22 5.74 -0.33
CA ARG A 42 12.17 4.53 0.51
C ARG A 42 11.84 3.25 -0.27
N ILE A 43 11.58 3.31 -1.58
CA ILE A 43 11.07 2.18 -2.40
C ILE A 43 12.20 1.29 -2.95
N ALA A 44 13.16 0.89 -2.11
CA ALA A 44 14.14 -0.10 -2.55
C ALA A 44 13.53 -1.53 -2.70
N THR A 45 12.25 -1.75 -2.36
CA THR A 45 11.79 -3.10 -2.00
C THR A 45 10.41 -3.54 -2.53
N ASP A 46 9.60 -2.69 -3.15
CA ASP A 46 8.24 -3.07 -3.61
C ASP A 46 7.90 -2.41 -4.95
N GLU A 47 8.52 -2.87 -6.05
CA GLU A 47 8.21 -2.44 -7.42
C GLU A 47 6.85 -2.97 -7.92
N GLU A 48 6.23 -3.91 -7.20
CA GLU A 48 4.97 -4.55 -7.60
C GLU A 48 3.72 -3.74 -7.23
N LYS A 49 3.87 -2.64 -6.47
CA LYS A 49 2.75 -1.77 -6.09
C LYS A 49 2.40 -0.81 -7.22
N ASP A 50 1.11 -0.51 -7.36
CA ASP A 50 0.62 0.45 -8.35
C ASP A 50 1.02 1.89 -7.97
N ASP A 51 0.98 2.24 -6.67
CA ASP A 51 1.50 3.51 -6.14
C ASP A 51 2.53 3.28 -4.99
N PRO A 52 3.61 4.08 -4.93
CA PRO A 52 4.50 4.18 -3.77
C PRO A 52 3.85 4.26 -2.39
N LEU A 53 2.69 4.92 -2.32
CA LEU A 53 1.96 5.17 -1.10
C LEU A 53 1.12 3.98 -0.64
N ASP A 54 0.90 3.01 -1.52
CA ASP A 54 0.07 1.85 -1.23
C ASP A 54 0.73 0.96 -0.18
N PHE A 55 -0.09 0.44 0.72
CA PHE A 55 0.37 -0.33 1.86
C PHE A 55 -0.45 -1.61 2.01
N ALA A 56 0.19 -2.64 2.56
CA ALA A 56 -0.45 -3.94 2.74
C ALA A 56 -1.54 -3.85 3.82
N LEU A 57 -2.75 -4.27 3.46
CA LEU A 57 -3.81 -4.62 4.41
C LEU A 57 -3.61 -6.04 4.93
N TRP A 58 -3.11 -6.93 4.06
CA TRP A 58 -2.79 -8.30 4.38
C TRP A 58 -1.56 -8.75 3.60
N LYS A 59 -0.66 -9.50 4.23
CA LYS A 59 0.50 -10.09 3.54
C LYS A 59 0.37 -11.60 3.49
N THR A 60 0.70 -12.17 2.35
CA THR A 60 0.95 -13.61 2.23
C THR A 60 2.13 -13.94 3.14
N ALA A 61 1.92 -14.86 4.07
CA ALA A 61 2.96 -15.28 4.97
C ALA A 61 4.10 -15.95 4.19
N LYS A 62 5.33 -15.57 4.50
CA LYS A 62 6.51 -16.25 3.98
C LYS A 62 6.69 -17.60 4.66
N PRO A 63 7.44 -18.54 4.04
CA PRO A 63 7.77 -19.80 4.69
C PRO A 63 8.39 -19.56 6.08
N GLY A 64 7.73 -20.09 7.13
CA GLY A 64 8.16 -19.96 8.52
C GLY A 64 7.53 -18.81 9.32
N GLU A 65 6.70 -17.97 8.71
CA GLU A 65 5.92 -16.95 9.43
C GLU A 65 4.59 -17.52 9.97
N PRO A 66 4.09 -17.01 11.11
CA PRO A 66 2.77 -17.38 11.61
C PRO A 66 1.68 -16.93 10.63
N ILE A 67 0.68 -17.80 10.43
CA ILE A 67 -0.48 -17.53 9.57
C ILE A 67 -1.72 -17.30 10.42
N TRP A 68 -2.59 -16.42 9.95
CA TRP A 68 -3.95 -16.25 10.45
C TRP A 68 -4.92 -16.58 9.31
N GLY A 69 -5.96 -17.34 9.61
CA GLY A 69 -6.97 -17.81 8.66
C GLY A 69 -8.35 -17.82 9.29
#